data_AF-A0A9E4GT93-F1
#
_entry.id   AF-A0A9E4GT93-F1
#
_cell.length_a   1.000
_cell.length_b   1.000
_cell.length_c   1.000
_cell.angle_alpha   90.00
_cell.angle_beta   90.00
_cell.angle_gamma   90.00
#
_symmetry.space_group_name_H-M   'P 1'
#
loop_
_entity.id
_entity.type
_entity.pdbx_description
1 polymer ?
#
loop_
_entity_poly.entity_id
_entity_poly.type
_entity_poly.pdbx_seq_one_letter_code
_entity_poly.pdbx_strand_id
1 'polypeptide(L)'
;TVPGPALTVEEVVDGSGPEFLENLEEVLLAAGNLVRLKDEWFVRDLLLDVGEANLNLAEAVLDMHAGGPFQTTEILEQFGGLAGPLALQEFSMNFALLHDDRFDEVGPTGAVLWFLRHMEPQEVQATPLPLLYSRQDHDRRLLDDDMLDLEAEIDDELSPLRYAGDEISGPTVTLIYPHRRLGTLPLNPRLRTFFPTARRSERVYVTLVDARDGEEFTGWIVRKARYVCGLGPYFRKYGLPAGAYVEVSRDEKAGRIVLNLDKYRPRKELVRLITPVNNQLTFREARGTIGASYDELMVLGTEEPAAVDALFEASLKPARP
;
A
#
# COMPACT_ATOMS: atom_id res chain seq x y z
N THR A 1 8.09 -8.67 -55.88
CA THR A 1 7.39 -8.14 -54.69
C THR A 1 7.98 -6.78 -54.40
N VAL A 2 7.20 -5.72 -54.65
CA VAL A 2 7.60 -4.35 -54.34
C VAL A 2 7.78 -4.27 -52.82
N PRO A 3 8.89 -3.74 -52.28
CA PRO A 3 8.98 -3.51 -50.85
C PRO A 3 7.92 -2.48 -50.51
N GLY A 4 6.96 -2.85 -49.66
CA GLY A 4 6.04 -1.88 -49.06
C GLY A 4 6.84 -0.79 -48.33
N PRO A 5 6.26 0.40 -48.11
CA PRO A 5 6.93 1.45 -47.37
C PRO A 5 7.42 0.89 -46.03
N ALA A 6 8.69 1.13 -45.72
CA ALA A 6 9.25 0.76 -44.43
C ALA A 6 8.54 1.59 -43.36
N LEU A 7 7.61 0.96 -42.64
CA LEU A 7 6.94 1.58 -41.52
C LEU A 7 7.98 1.97 -40.47
N THR A 8 7.93 3.19 -39.96
CA THR A 8 8.78 3.58 -38.83
C THR A 8 8.28 2.94 -37.54
N VAL A 9 9.14 2.91 -36.51
CA VAL A 9 8.75 2.40 -35.20
C VAL A 9 7.54 3.15 -34.66
N GLU A 10 7.48 4.48 -34.85
CA GLU A 10 6.32 5.28 -34.43
C GLU A 10 5.05 4.89 -35.19
N GLU A 11 5.12 4.68 -36.50
CA GLU A 11 3.96 4.29 -37.33
C GLU A 11 3.42 2.91 -36.97
N VAL A 12 4.30 1.97 -36.60
CA VAL A 12 3.89 0.64 -36.12
C VAL A 12 3.24 0.74 -34.74
N VAL A 13 3.81 1.52 -33.81
CA VAL A 13 3.28 1.64 -32.45
C VAL A 13 1.95 2.40 -32.44
N ASP A 14 1.83 3.49 -33.20
CA ASP A 14 0.60 4.30 -33.28
C ASP A 14 -0.53 3.57 -34.03
N GLY A 15 -0.18 2.72 -34.99
CA GLY A 15 -1.13 1.91 -35.76
C GLY A 15 -1.54 0.60 -35.08
N SER A 16 -0.88 0.21 -33.99
CA SER A 16 -1.09 -1.07 -33.31
C SER A 16 -1.88 -0.89 -32.01
N GLY A 17 -2.89 -1.75 -31.80
CA GLY A 17 -3.66 -1.76 -30.56
C GLY A 17 -2.85 -2.29 -29.36
N PRO A 18 -3.36 -2.14 -28.12
CA PRO A 18 -2.69 -2.60 -26.90
C PRO A 18 -2.31 -4.09 -26.91
N GLU A 19 -3.08 -4.93 -27.62
CA GLU A 19 -2.80 -6.36 -27.81
C GLU A 19 -1.47 -6.64 -28.54
N PHE A 20 -0.95 -5.70 -29.35
CA PHE A 20 0.32 -5.88 -30.06
C PHE A 20 1.50 -5.87 -29.10
N LEU A 21 1.51 -4.94 -28.14
CA LEU A 21 2.58 -4.86 -27.16
C LEU A 21 2.58 -6.09 -26.25
N GLU A 22 1.40 -6.56 -25.83
CA GLU A 22 1.28 -7.80 -25.05
C GLU A 22 1.85 -9.01 -25.81
N ASN A 23 1.46 -9.19 -27.08
CA ASN A 23 1.99 -10.27 -27.91
C ASN A 23 3.50 -10.14 -28.16
N LEU A 24 4.01 -8.92 -28.38
CA LEU A 24 5.43 -8.68 -28.55
C LEU A 24 6.21 -9.03 -27.29
N GLU A 25 5.71 -8.65 -26.12
CA GLU A 25 6.30 -9.02 -24.84
C GLU A 25 6.36 -10.54 -24.67
N GLU A 26 5.26 -11.26 -24.97
CA GLU A 26 5.25 -12.73 -24.90
C GLU A 26 6.30 -13.36 -25.83
N VAL A 27 6.42 -12.87 -27.07
CA VAL A 27 7.41 -13.38 -28.03
C VAL A 27 8.84 -13.11 -27.56
N LEU A 28 9.12 -11.91 -27.04
CA LEU A 28 10.44 -11.55 -26.54
C LEU A 28 10.82 -12.34 -25.28
N LEU A 29 9.85 -12.61 -24.39
CA LEU A 29 10.07 -13.50 -23.23
C LEU A 29 10.32 -14.95 -23.68
N ALA A 30 9.59 -15.43 -24.67
CA ALA A 30 9.72 -16.79 -25.19
C ALA A 30 11.07 -17.06 -25.89
N ALA A 31 11.73 -16.02 -26.40
CA ALA A 31 13.06 -16.14 -27.02
C ALA A 31 14.18 -16.52 -26.03
N GLY A 32 13.97 -16.32 -24.72
CA GLY A 32 14.83 -16.80 -23.63
C GLY A 32 16.20 -16.10 -23.46
N ASN A 33 16.69 -15.44 -24.51
CA ASN A 33 17.94 -14.68 -24.53
C ASN A 33 17.81 -13.25 -24.00
N LEU A 34 16.58 -12.78 -23.76
CA LEU A 34 16.30 -11.47 -23.23
C LEU A 34 15.73 -11.57 -21.81
N VAL A 35 16.08 -10.59 -20.99
CA VAL A 35 15.50 -10.35 -19.68
C VAL A 35 14.85 -8.98 -19.67
N ARG A 36 13.72 -8.85 -18.99
CA ARG A 36 13.00 -7.58 -18.83
C ARG A 36 13.07 -7.11 -17.40
N LEU A 37 13.44 -5.85 -17.21
CA LEU A 37 13.30 -5.12 -15.95
C LEU A 37 12.64 -3.77 -16.25
N LYS A 38 11.47 -3.49 -15.65
CA LYS A 38 10.63 -2.33 -16.00
C LYS A 38 10.29 -2.28 -17.50
N ASP A 39 10.69 -1.20 -18.17
CA ASP A 39 10.46 -0.90 -19.59
C ASP A 39 11.70 -1.21 -20.44
N GLU A 40 12.73 -1.81 -19.83
CA GLU A 40 14.01 -2.09 -20.46
C GLU A 40 14.19 -3.59 -20.69
N TRP A 41 14.71 -3.91 -21.87
CA TRP A 41 15.08 -5.24 -22.28
C TRP A 41 16.60 -5.34 -22.38
N PHE A 42 17.16 -6.41 -21.84
CA PHE A 42 18.59 -6.63 -21.85
C PHE A 42 18.93 -8.07 -22.26
N VAL A 43 20.09 -8.24 -22.90
CA VAL A 43 20.55 -9.57 -23.31
C VAL A 43 21.08 -10.31 -22.09
N ARG A 44 20.51 -11.47 -21.79
CA ARG A 44 20.84 -12.29 -20.61
C ARG A 44 22.33 -12.59 -20.52
N ASP A 45 22.96 -12.91 -21.66
CA ASP A 45 24.37 -13.30 -21.74
C ASP A 45 25.35 -12.14 -21.41
N LEU A 46 24.86 -10.90 -21.38
CA LEU A 46 25.65 -9.72 -21.05
C LEU A 46 25.53 -9.30 -19.58
N LEU A 47 24.71 -10.00 -18.78
CA LEU A 47 24.59 -9.73 -17.35
C LEU A 47 25.89 -10.05 -16.63
N LEU A 48 26.19 -9.25 -15.59
CA LEU A 48 27.26 -9.59 -14.66
C LEU A 48 26.83 -10.78 -13.81
N ASP A 49 27.82 -11.60 -13.44
CA ASP A 49 27.60 -12.73 -12.54
C ASP A 49 27.36 -12.22 -11.11
N VAL A 50 26.08 -12.20 -10.70
CA VAL A 50 25.65 -11.86 -9.34
C VAL A 50 25.37 -13.15 -8.59
N GLY A 51 26.40 -13.70 -7.95
CA GLY A 51 26.30 -14.91 -7.14
C GLY A 51 25.81 -14.66 -5.71
N GLU A 52 25.67 -15.76 -4.97
CA GLU A 52 25.19 -15.80 -3.57
C GLU A 52 25.98 -14.86 -2.64
N ALA A 53 27.29 -14.74 -2.84
CA ALA A 53 28.12 -13.84 -2.03
C ALA A 53 27.66 -12.36 -2.14
N ASN A 54 27.32 -11.89 -3.34
CA ASN A 54 26.84 -10.53 -3.55
C ASN A 54 25.45 -10.33 -2.94
N LEU A 55 24.58 -11.33 -3.03
CA LEU A 55 23.25 -11.30 -2.42
C LEU A 55 23.34 -11.30 -0.89
N ASN A 56 24.27 -12.05 -0.30
CA ASN A 56 24.51 -12.03 1.14
C ASN A 56 25.04 -10.67 1.62
N LEU A 57 25.88 -10.00 0.82
CA LEU A 57 26.31 -8.64 1.12
C LEU A 57 25.15 -7.65 1.05
N ALA A 58 24.28 -7.76 0.04
CA ALA A 58 23.08 -6.92 -0.06
C ALA A 58 22.10 -7.14 1.10
N GLU A 59 21.89 -8.40 1.51
CA GLU A 59 21.10 -8.73 2.69
C GLU A 59 21.69 -8.09 3.95
N ALA A 60 23.00 -8.22 4.17
CA ALA A 60 23.67 -7.61 5.32
C ALA A 60 23.53 -6.08 5.32
N VAL A 61 23.64 -5.43 4.16
CA VAL A 61 23.41 -3.98 4.03
C VAL A 61 21.99 -3.62 4.45
N LEU A 62 20.98 -4.32 3.94
CA LEU A 62 19.59 -4.03 4.29
C LEU A 62 19.29 -4.33 5.77
N ASP A 63 19.82 -5.43 6.32
CA ASP A 63 19.65 -5.82 7.72
C ASP A 63 20.19 -4.75 8.68
N MET A 64 21.38 -4.20 8.37
CA MET A 64 21.98 -3.08 9.11
C MET A 64 21.10 -1.83 9.11
N HIS A 65 20.22 -1.69 8.12
CA HIS A 65 19.27 -0.59 7.96
C HIS A 65 17.83 -1.01 8.23
N ALA A 66 17.62 -1.96 9.14
CA ALA A 66 16.29 -2.41 9.59
C ALA A 66 15.40 -2.92 8.44
N GLY A 67 16.02 -3.53 7.44
CA GLY A 67 15.36 -4.10 6.26
C GLY A 67 15.36 -3.19 5.04
N GLY A 68 15.62 -1.89 5.18
CA GLY A 68 15.66 -0.90 4.09
C GLY A 68 14.57 0.18 4.20
N PRO A 69 14.02 0.71 3.08
CA PRO A 69 14.32 0.37 1.69
C PRO A 69 15.53 1.11 1.13
N PHE A 70 16.28 0.48 0.22
CA PHE A 70 17.43 1.09 -0.45
C PHE A 70 17.34 0.94 -1.97
N GLN A 71 17.90 1.90 -2.70
CA GLN A 71 18.18 1.76 -4.12
C GLN A 71 19.33 0.79 -4.34
N THR A 72 19.36 0.15 -5.51
CA THR A 72 20.41 -0.79 -5.89
C THR A 72 21.78 -0.14 -5.96
N THR A 73 21.84 1.10 -6.41
CA THR A 73 23.07 1.92 -6.40
C THR A 73 23.60 2.11 -4.99
N GLU A 74 22.74 2.46 -4.03
CA GLU A 74 23.11 2.63 -2.62
C GLU A 74 23.59 1.32 -2.00
N ILE A 75 22.96 0.19 -2.34
CA ILE A 75 23.38 -1.15 -1.91
C ILE A 75 24.78 -1.47 -2.46
N LEU A 76 25.00 -1.27 -3.77
CA LEU A 76 26.28 -1.53 -4.43
C LEU A 76 27.42 -0.69 -3.82
N GLU A 77 27.16 0.57 -3.49
CA GLU A 77 28.15 1.48 -2.88
C GLU A 77 28.69 0.95 -1.54
N GLN A 78 27.87 0.27 -0.73
CA GLN A 78 28.27 -0.22 0.59
C GLN A 78 29.34 -1.33 0.54
N PHE A 79 29.37 -2.13 -0.53
CA PHE A 79 30.35 -3.21 -0.70
C PHE A 79 31.27 -3.05 -1.91
N GLY A 80 31.33 -1.85 -2.49
CA GLY A 80 32.30 -1.49 -3.52
C GLY A 80 31.92 -1.86 -4.97
N GLY A 81 30.64 -2.22 -5.19
CA GLY A 81 30.09 -2.53 -6.51
C GLY A 81 30.56 -3.87 -7.10
N LEU A 82 30.25 -4.04 -8.38
CA LEU A 82 30.64 -5.17 -9.22
C LEU A 82 31.64 -4.72 -10.30
N ALA A 83 32.20 -5.65 -11.07
CA ALA A 83 33.09 -5.31 -12.17
C ALA A 83 32.30 -4.83 -13.40
N GLY A 84 32.47 -3.57 -13.82
CA GLY A 84 31.91 -3.05 -15.07
C GLY A 84 31.30 -1.65 -14.94
N PRO A 85 30.61 -1.15 -15.99
CA PRO A 85 29.91 0.13 -15.94
C PRO A 85 28.76 0.10 -14.93
N LEU A 86 28.56 1.18 -14.16
CA LEU A 86 27.56 1.25 -13.09
C LEU A 86 26.16 0.84 -13.53
N ALA A 87 25.69 1.30 -14.69
CA ALA A 87 24.37 0.95 -15.22
C ALA A 87 24.20 -0.57 -15.42
N LEU A 88 25.25 -1.27 -15.86
CA LEU A 88 25.23 -2.72 -16.00
C LEU A 88 25.24 -3.43 -14.64
N GLN A 89 25.97 -2.88 -13.66
CA GLN A 89 25.96 -3.40 -12.29
C GLN A 89 24.57 -3.27 -11.67
N GLU A 90 23.96 -2.09 -11.78
CA GLU A 90 22.63 -1.81 -11.28
C GLU A 90 21.59 -2.73 -11.92
N PHE A 91 21.62 -2.88 -13.26
CA PHE A 91 20.69 -3.76 -13.96
C PHE A 91 20.86 -5.23 -13.54
N SER A 92 22.10 -5.72 -13.48
CA SER A 92 22.38 -7.12 -13.11
C SER A 92 22.00 -7.41 -11.66
N MET A 93 22.26 -6.46 -10.76
CA MET A 93 21.91 -6.59 -9.35
C MET A 93 20.40 -6.51 -9.12
N ASN A 94 19.70 -5.58 -9.78
CA ASN A 94 18.23 -5.53 -9.77
C ASN A 94 17.62 -6.85 -10.24
N PHE A 95 18.15 -7.40 -11.33
CA PHE A 95 17.70 -8.67 -11.86
C PHE A 95 17.91 -9.81 -10.85
N ALA A 96 19.08 -9.88 -10.21
CA ALA A 96 19.37 -10.92 -9.22
C ALA A 96 18.50 -10.82 -7.96
N LEU A 97 18.35 -9.61 -7.39
CA LEU A 97 17.50 -9.35 -6.22
C LEU A 97 16.03 -9.69 -6.50
N LEU A 98 15.55 -9.42 -7.72
CA LEU A 98 14.18 -9.74 -8.13
C LEU A 98 13.88 -11.25 -8.13
N HIS A 99 14.91 -12.08 -8.35
CA HIS A 99 14.78 -13.53 -8.43
C HIS A 99 15.17 -14.26 -7.14
N ASP A 100 15.47 -13.52 -6.06
CA ASP A 100 15.79 -14.08 -4.75
C ASP A 100 14.67 -13.78 -3.76
N ASP A 101 14.14 -14.83 -3.12
CA ASP A 101 12.96 -14.75 -2.25
C ASP A 101 13.20 -13.91 -0.98
N ARG A 102 14.44 -13.60 -0.60
CA ARG A 102 14.72 -12.76 0.59
C ARG A 102 14.32 -11.31 0.39
N PHE A 103 14.29 -10.84 -0.86
CA PHE A 103 14.10 -9.44 -1.18
C PHE A 103 12.71 -9.17 -1.74
N ASP A 104 12.15 -8.01 -1.41
CA ASP A 104 10.95 -7.47 -2.02
C ASP A 104 11.26 -6.14 -2.71
N GLU A 105 10.69 -5.96 -3.89
CA GLU A 105 10.74 -4.69 -4.60
C GLU A 105 9.52 -3.88 -4.14
N VAL A 106 9.78 -2.77 -3.47
CA VAL A 106 8.76 -1.98 -2.74
C VAL A 106 8.67 -0.54 -3.24
N GLY A 107 9.26 -0.26 -4.41
CA GLY A 107 9.34 1.07 -4.98
C GLY A 107 8.02 1.53 -5.61
N PRO A 108 7.71 2.85 -5.55
CA PRO A 108 6.67 3.41 -6.40
C PRO A 108 7.09 3.37 -7.87
N THR A 109 6.13 3.53 -8.79
CA THR A 109 6.40 3.57 -10.23
C THR A 109 7.52 4.56 -10.56
N GLY A 110 8.57 4.06 -11.21
CA GLY A 110 9.75 4.83 -11.60
C GLY A 110 10.97 4.57 -10.71
N ALA A 111 10.79 4.24 -9.43
CA ALA A 111 11.88 3.89 -8.52
C ALA A 111 12.03 2.37 -8.38
N VAL A 112 13.25 1.87 -8.13
CA VAL A 112 13.45 0.51 -7.57
C VAL A 112 13.95 0.68 -6.16
N LEU A 113 13.24 0.08 -5.22
CA LEU A 113 13.60 0.08 -3.82
C LEU A 113 13.52 -1.35 -3.30
N TRP A 114 14.56 -1.81 -2.64
CA TRP A 114 14.65 -3.16 -2.10
C TRP A 114 14.48 -3.16 -0.60
N PHE A 115 13.69 -4.11 -0.12
CA PHE A 115 13.48 -4.37 1.31
C PHE A 115 13.62 -5.85 1.62
N LEU A 116 14.01 -6.20 2.86
CA LEU A 116 14.06 -7.60 3.31
C LEU A 116 12.66 -8.10 3.69
N ARG A 117 12.17 -9.12 3.00
CA ARG A 117 10.82 -9.68 3.20
C ARG A 117 10.53 -10.04 4.66
N HIS A 118 11.50 -10.68 5.32
CA HIS A 118 11.33 -11.17 6.68
C HIS A 118 11.26 -10.04 7.73
N MET A 119 11.70 -8.82 7.38
CA MET A 119 11.66 -7.64 8.23
C MET A 119 10.46 -6.73 7.95
N GLU A 120 9.63 -7.08 6.95
CA GLU A 120 8.40 -6.33 6.68
C GLU A 120 7.48 -6.35 7.92
N PRO A 121 6.69 -5.29 8.17
CA PRO A 121 5.67 -5.32 9.22
C PRO A 121 4.69 -6.48 9.04
N GLN A 122 4.17 -7.03 10.14
CA GLN A 122 3.25 -8.18 10.09
C GLN A 122 2.00 -7.89 9.26
N GLU A 123 1.50 -6.64 9.32
CA GLU A 123 0.35 -6.17 8.55
C GLU A 123 0.65 -6.09 7.05
N VAL A 124 1.92 -6.09 6.64
CA VAL A 124 2.32 -6.14 5.23
C VAL A 124 2.44 -7.58 4.77
N GLN A 125 3.02 -8.44 5.63
CA GLN A 125 3.19 -9.87 5.37
C GLN A 125 1.86 -10.60 5.23
N ALA A 126 0.90 -10.32 6.12
CA ALA A 126 -0.42 -10.93 6.13
C ALA A 126 -1.51 -9.92 6.48
N THR A 127 -2.64 -10.00 5.77
CA THR A 127 -3.81 -9.17 6.08
C THR A 127 -4.34 -9.50 7.47
N PRO A 128 -4.43 -8.51 8.39
CA PRO A 128 -4.93 -8.74 9.74
C PRO A 128 -6.37 -9.25 9.74
N LEU A 129 -6.70 -10.14 10.69
CA LEU A 129 -8.04 -10.73 10.83
C LEU A 129 -9.18 -9.69 10.80
N PRO A 130 -9.10 -8.53 11.49
CA PRO A 130 -10.18 -7.53 11.47
C PRO A 130 -10.43 -6.86 10.12
N LEU A 131 -9.51 -7.01 9.15
CA LEU A 131 -9.62 -6.46 7.79
C LEU A 131 -9.92 -7.55 6.75
N LEU A 132 -10.05 -8.82 7.16
CA LEU A 132 -10.42 -9.88 6.25
C LEU A 132 -11.90 -9.79 5.88
N TYR A 133 -12.16 -9.42 4.63
CA TYR A 133 -13.49 -9.43 4.07
C TYR A 133 -13.90 -10.82 3.59
N SER A 134 -15.05 -11.30 4.08
CA SER A 134 -15.71 -12.49 3.52
C SER A 134 -16.67 -12.05 2.43
N ARG A 135 -16.27 -12.26 1.17
CA ARG A 135 -17.04 -11.82 0.00
C ARG A 135 -18.45 -12.40 0.01
N GLN A 136 -19.42 -11.50 -0.11
CA GLN A 136 -20.80 -11.85 -0.39
C GLN A 136 -21.08 -11.53 -1.86
N ASP A 137 -21.33 -12.57 -2.65
CA ASP A 137 -21.70 -12.39 -4.04
C ASP A 137 -23.09 -11.77 -4.13
N HIS A 138 -23.16 -10.65 -4.83
CA HIS A 138 -24.41 -9.98 -5.15
C HIS A 138 -24.34 -9.42 -6.57
N ASP A 139 -25.50 -9.30 -7.21
CA ASP A 139 -25.61 -8.70 -8.54
C ASP A 139 -25.90 -7.20 -8.39
N ARG A 140 -24.87 -6.37 -8.61
CA ARG A 140 -24.98 -4.90 -8.53
C ARG A 140 -26.02 -4.32 -9.49
N ARG A 141 -26.42 -5.04 -10.54
CA ARG A 141 -27.47 -4.60 -11.49
C ARG A 141 -28.88 -4.61 -10.86
N LEU A 142 -29.03 -5.20 -9.69
CA LEU A 142 -30.29 -5.22 -8.93
C LEU A 142 -30.43 -4.01 -7.99
N LEU A 143 -29.38 -3.18 -7.85
CA LEU A 143 -29.44 -1.95 -7.08
C LEU A 143 -30.20 -0.89 -7.87
N ASP A 144 -31.11 -0.19 -7.18
CA ASP A 144 -31.74 1.02 -7.72
C ASP A 144 -30.80 2.24 -7.60
N ASP A 145 -31.23 3.37 -8.16
CA ASP A 145 -30.42 4.59 -8.19
C ASP A 145 -30.09 5.11 -6.76
N ASP A 146 -31.04 5.05 -5.83
CA ASP A 146 -30.82 5.47 -4.43
C ASP A 146 -29.80 4.57 -3.72
N MET A 147 -29.82 3.26 -3.98
CA MET A 147 -28.82 2.31 -3.45
C MET A 147 -27.43 2.53 -4.07
N LEU A 148 -27.36 2.88 -5.35
CA LEU A 148 -26.11 3.19 -6.03
C LEU A 148 -25.50 4.50 -5.53
N ASP A 149 -26.33 5.51 -5.26
CA ASP A 149 -25.91 6.77 -4.65
C ASP A 149 -25.38 6.53 -3.24
N LEU A 150 -26.03 5.66 -2.45
CA LEU A 150 -25.54 5.28 -1.12
C LEU A 150 -24.21 4.51 -1.19
N GLU A 151 -24.03 3.59 -2.15
CA GLU A 151 -22.74 2.90 -2.37
C GLU A 151 -21.63 3.91 -2.70
N ALA A 152 -21.94 4.91 -3.52
CA ALA A 152 -21.02 5.99 -3.90
C ALA A 152 -20.72 6.95 -2.74
N GLU A 153 -21.67 7.18 -1.85
CA GLU A 153 -21.48 7.98 -0.63
C GLU A 153 -20.62 7.26 0.40
N ILE A 154 -20.86 5.96 0.63
CA ILE A 154 -20.08 5.14 1.55
C ILE A 154 -18.61 5.07 1.09
N ASP A 155 -18.38 4.91 -0.21
CA ASP A 155 -17.04 4.84 -0.82
C ASP A 155 -16.07 3.96 -0.01
N ASP A 156 -16.48 2.71 0.22
CA ASP A 156 -15.70 1.70 0.96
C ASP A 156 -14.49 1.21 0.14
N GLU A 157 -13.45 0.68 0.80
CA GLU A 157 -12.30 0.09 0.11
C GLU A 157 -12.66 -1.00 -0.90
N LEU A 158 -13.77 -1.70 -0.72
CA LEU A 158 -14.25 -2.75 -1.59
C LEU A 158 -15.21 -2.26 -2.68
N SER A 159 -15.66 -0.99 -2.61
CA SER A 159 -16.58 -0.43 -3.58
C SER A 159 -16.01 -0.50 -5.01
N PRO A 160 -16.81 -0.88 -6.01
CA PRO A 160 -16.37 -1.02 -7.40
C PRO A 160 -16.30 0.33 -8.14
N LEU A 161 -16.05 1.43 -7.42
CA LEU A 161 -16.05 2.78 -7.94
C LEU A 161 -14.70 3.12 -8.60
N ARG A 162 -14.72 4.08 -9.52
CA ARG A 162 -13.53 4.59 -10.19
C ARG A 162 -13.62 6.10 -10.27
N TYR A 163 -12.56 6.76 -9.81
CA TYR A 163 -12.40 8.20 -9.86
C TYR A 163 -11.18 8.54 -10.73
N ALA A 164 -11.28 9.63 -11.49
CA ALA A 164 -10.11 10.22 -12.15
C ALA A 164 -9.30 11.03 -11.12
N GLY A 165 -7.97 10.95 -11.19
CA GLY A 165 -7.07 11.50 -10.16
C GLY A 165 -7.03 13.01 -10.06
N ASP A 166 -7.54 13.75 -11.06
CA ASP A 166 -7.35 15.20 -11.18
C ASP A 166 -8.54 16.02 -10.66
N GLU A 167 -9.65 15.38 -10.27
CA GLU A 167 -10.89 16.08 -9.88
C GLU A 167 -11.07 16.23 -8.35
N ILE A 168 -10.17 15.67 -7.55
CA ILE A 168 -10.33 15.60 -6.09
C ILE A 168 -9.17 16.35 -5.45
N SER A 169 -9.47 17.29 -4.55
CA SER A 169 -8.49 17.88 -3.65
C SER A 169 -8.61 17.22 -2.28
N GLY A 170 -7.51 16.64 -1.79
CA GLY A 170 -7.34 16.25 -0.39
C GLY A 170 -8.48 15.41 0.22
N PRO A 171 -8.65 14.13 -0.14
CA PRO A 171 -9.72 13.30 0.37
C PRO A 171 -9.63 13.20 1.89
N THR A 172 -10.78 13.42 2.53
CA THR A 172 -10.99 13.16 3.94
C THR A 172 -11.52 11.75 4.08
N VAL A 173 -10.92 10.97 4.98
CA VAL A 173 -11.34 9.62 5.32
C VAL A 173 -11.75 9.55 6.78
N THR A 174 -12.86 8.87 7.03
CA THR A 174 -13.37 8.63 8.39
C THR A 174 -12.80 7.33 8.94
N LEU A 175 -12.08 7.38 10.05
CA LEU A 175 -11.43 6.21 10.63
C LEU A 175 -12.42 5.24 11.27
N ILE A 176 -12.77 4.14 10.59
CA ILE A 176 -13.54 3.06 11.22
C ILE A 176 -12.73 2.32 12.30
N TYR A 177 -13.43 1.63 13.20
CA TYR A 177 -12.81 0.97 14.36
C TYR A 177 -11.68 -0.03 14.00
N PRO A 178 -11.82 -0.94 13.01
CA PRO A 178 -10.73 -1.86 12.65
C PRO A 178 -9.44 -1.13 12.23
N HIS A 179 -9.57 -0.10 11.40
CA HIS A 179 -8.45 0.70 10.93
C HIS A 179 -7.78 1.47 12.06
N ARG A 180 -8.57 2.10 12.94
CA ARG A 180 -8.05 2.76 14.14
C ARG A 180 -7.34 1.78 15.07
N ARG A 181 -7.89 0.57 15.27
CA ARG A 181 -7.33 -0.47 16.15
C ARG A 181 -5.97 -0.95 15.66
N LEU A 182 -5.80 -1.08 14.35
CA LEU A 182 -4.61 -1.61 13.69
C LEU A 182 -3.59 -0.53 13.29
N GLY A 183 -3.93 0.76 13.39
CA GLY A 183 -3.04 1.81 12.90
C GLY A 183 -2.92 1.80 11.37
N THR A 184 -4.04 1.60 10.69
CA THR A 184 -4.15 1.55 9.24
C THR A 184 -5.14 2.58 8.72
N LEU A 185 -5.08 2.88 7.42
CA LEU A 185 -6.05 3.68 6.68
C LEU A 185 -6.70 2.83 5.57
N PRO A 186 -8.03 2.87 5.39
CA PRO A 186 -8.68 2.20 4.27
C PRO A 186 -8.27 2.89 2.97
N LEU A 187 -7.87 2.11 1.96
CA LEU A 187 -7.51 2.64 0.65
C LEU A 187 -8.72 2.59 -0.29
N ASN A 188 -9.68 3.44 -0.02
CA ASN A 188 -10.89 3.55 -0.83
C ASN A 188 -10.64 4.09 -2.25
N PRO A 189 -11.57 3.91 -3.19
CA PRO A 189 -11.36 4.30 -4.58
C PRO A 189 -10.93 5.76 -4.76
N ARG A 190 -11.45 6.70 -3.96
CA ARG A 190 -10.97 8.10 -3.96
C ARG A 190 -9.57 8.23 -3.42
N LEU A 191 -9.30 7.67 -2.24
CA LEU A 191 -8.01 7.78 -1.58
C LEU A 191 -6.90 7.13 -2.40
N ARG A 192 -7.20 6.01 -3.08
CA ARG A 192 -6.25 5.29 -3.94
C ARG A 192 -5.66 6.16 -5.04
N THR A 193 -6.38 7.18 -5.49
CA THR A 193 -5.82 8.09 -6.50
C THR A 193 -4.66 8.90 -5.92
N PHE A 194 -4.58 9.15 -4.62
CA PHE A 194 -3.52 9.96 -4.00
C PHE A 194 -2.24 9.20 -3.71
N PHE A 195 -2.32 7.87 -3.61
CA PHE A 195 -1.16 7.03 -3.33
C PHE A 195 -0.42 6.64 -4.63
N PRO A 196 0.92 6.49 -4.59
CA PRO A 196 1.68 6.04 -5.73
C PRO A 196 1.21 4.66 -6.20
N THR A 197 1.17 4.49 -7.52
CA THR A 197 0.98 3.18 -8.13
C THR A 197 2.31 2.45 -8.21
N ALA A 198 2.25 1.13 -8.30
CA ALA A 198 3.39 0.28 -8.63
C ALA A 198 3.01 -0.67 -9.76
N ARG A 199 3.96 -0.95 -10.65
CA ARG A 199 3.73 -1.84 -11.80
C ARG A 199 3.72 -3.31 -11.38
N ARG A 200 4.67 -3.74 -10.55
CA ARG A 200 4.80 -5.13 -10.09
C ARG A 200 4.60 -5.29 -8.60
N SER A 201 5.07 -4.34 -7.81
CA SER A 201 5.00 -4.36 -6.35
C SER A 201 3.56 -4.44 -5.87
N GLU A 202 3.26 -5.49 -5.11
CA GLU A 202 1.98 -5.66 -4.42
C GLU A 202 1.90 -4.76 -3.19
N ARG A 203 3.07 -4.39 -2.69
CA ARG A 203 3.31 -3.54 -1.53
C ARG A 203 4.21 -2.40 -1.94
N VAL A 204 3.95 -1.21 -1.45
CA VAL A 204 4.75 -0.03 -1.78
C VAL A 204 5.14 0.66 -0.49
N TYR A 205 6.44 0.86 -0.32
CA TYR A 205 6.99 1.65 0.77
C TYR A 205 6.71 3.13 0.51
N VAL A 206 6.19 3.82 1.53
CA VAL A 206 5.96 5.25 1.48
C VAL A 206 6.39 5.91 2.78
N THR A 207 6.73 7.19 2.69
CA THR A 207 6.91 8.03 3.86
C THR A 207 5.62 8.78 4.13
N LEU A 208 5.07 8.60 5.33
CA LEU A 208 3.93 9.35 5.82
C LEU A 208 4.45 10.59 6.55
N VAL A 209 3.95 11.77 6.21
CA VAL A 209 4.44 13.04 6.72
C VAL A 209 3.32 13.75 7.46
N ASP A 210 3.56 14.13 8.71
CA ASP A 210 2.64 14.97 9.45
C ASP A 210 2.66 16.41 8.91
N ALA A 211 1.54 16.89 8.38
CA ALA A 211 1.43 18.26 7.85
C ALA A 211 1.72 19.34 8.92
N ARG A 212 1.60 19.02 10.21
CA ARG A 212 1.63 20.01 11.30
C ARG A 212 3.03 20.31 11.80
N ASP A 213 3.89 19.31 11.88
CA ASP A 213 5.27 19.46 12.37
C ASP A 213 6.32 18.82 11.48
N GLY A 214 5.91 18.19 10.37
CA GLY A 214 6.82 17.56 9.41
C GLY A 214 7.42 16.25 9.91
N GLU A 215 6.95 15.70 11.03
CA GLU A 215 7.40 14.39 11.51
C GLU A 215 7.11 13.31 10.47
N GLU A 216 8.10 12.45 10.22
CA GLU A 216 8.01 11.39 9.23
C GLU A 216 7.81 10.03 9.90
N PHE A 217 6.89 9.24 9.35
CA PHE A 217 6.63 7.87 9.75
C PHE A 217 6.78 6.94 8.56
N THR A 218 7.23 5.72 8.81
CA THR A 218 7.22 4.66 7.80
C THR A 218 5.80 4.18 7.56
N GLY A 219 5.39 4.19 6.29
CA GLY A 219 4.12 3.64 5.84
C GLY A 219 4.28 2.60 4.74
N TRP A 220 3.28 1.73 4.62
CA TRP A 220 3.24 0.71 3.59
C TRP A 220 1.85 0.64 2.97
N ILE A 221 1.78 0.69 1.65
CA ILE A 221 0.54 0.50 0.91
C ILE A 221 0.41 -0.97 0.57
N VAL A 222 -0.57 -1.67 1.12
CA VAL A 222 -0.87 -3.07 0.79
C VAL A 222 -1.95 -3.09 -0.28
N ARG A 223 -1.55 -3.05 -1.56
CA ARG A 223 -2.47 -2.74 -2.66
C ARG A 223 -3.55 -3.79 -2.86
N LYS A 224 -3.19 -5.08 -2.76
CA LYS A 224 -4.17 -6.18 -2.91
C LYS A 224 -5.24 -6.16 -1.83
N ALA A 225 -4.84 -5.86 -0.60
CA ALA A 225 -5.73 -5.82 0.56
C ALA A 225 -6.34 -4.43 0.82
N ARG A 226 -5.94 -3.42 0.04
CA ARG A 226 -6.53 -2.07 -0.01
C ARG A 226 -6.49 -1.31 1.32
N TYR A 227 -5.33 -1.29 1.97
CA TYR A 227 -5.07 -0.39 3.10
C TYR A 227 -3.64 0.11 3.11
N VAL A 228 -3.41 1.13 3.94
CA VAL A 228 -2.10 1.66 4.27
C VAL A 228 -1.82 1.37 5.75
N CYS A 229 -0.69 0.77 6.10
CA CYS A 229 -0.28 0.55 7.49
C CYS A 229 0.89 1.46 7.88
N GLY A 230 1.15 1.57 9.18
CA GLY A 230 2.21 2.44 9.75
C GLY A 230 1.69 3.71 10.45
N LEU A 231 0.37 3.86 10.60
CA LEU A 231 -0.25 5.06 11.18
C LEU A 231 -0.46 5.00 12.69
N GLY A 232 -0.15 3.86 13.32
CA GLY A 232 -0.26 3.69 14.77
C GLY A 232 0.42 4.81 15.58
N PRO A 233 1.67 5.22 15.27
CA PRO A 233 2.32 6.36 15.90
C PRO A 233 1.53 7.67 15.74
N TYR A 234 1.08 7.99 14.52
CA TYR A 234 0.28 9.19 14.22
C TYR A 234 -1.04 9.22 15.02
N PHE A 235 -1.75 8.10 15.05
CA PHE A 235 -3.01 7.99 15.82
C PHE A 235 -2.78 8.16 17.32
N ARG A 236 -1.69 7.60 17.87
CA ARG A 236 -1.34 7.76 19.29
C ARG A 236 -0.92 9.19 19.62
N LYS A 237 -0.13 9.84 18.75
CA LYS A 237 0.33 11.23 18.91
C LYS A 237 -0.83 12.20 19.12
N TYR A 238 -1.93 12.02 18.37
CA TYR A 238 -3.10 12.88 18.45
C TYR A 238 -4.28 12.30 19.25
N GLY A 239 -4.16 11.07 19.74
CA GLY A 239 -5.23 10.40 20.48
C GLY A 239 -6.49 10.20 19.64
N LEU A 240 -6.34 9.82 18.36
CA LEU A 240 -7.48 9.74 17.43
C LEU A 240 -8.46 8.61 17.83
N PRO A 241 -9.76 8.92 17.98
CA PRO A 241 -10.80 7.92 18.16
C PRO A 241 -11.17 7.26 16.82
N ALA A 242 -11.96 6.17 16.87
CA ALA A 242 -12.74 5.80 15.69
C ALA A 242 -13.75 6.94 15.39
N GLY A 243 -14.05 7.15 14.12
CA GLY A 243 -14.83 8.28 13.61
C GLY A 243 -14.00 9.52 13.30
N ALA A 244 -12.70 9.57 13.64
CA ALA A 244 -11.88 10.75 13.35
C ALA A 244 -11.68 10.96 11.85
N TYR A 245 -11.66 12.22 11.43
CA TYR A 245 -11.35 12.62 10.06
C TYR A 245 -9.85 12.78 9.87
N VAL A 246 -9.31 12.12 8.83
CA VAL A 246 -7.94 12.29 8.38
C VAL A 246 -7.96 12.77 6.94
N GLU A 247 -7.27 13.87 6.67
CA GLU A 247 -7.07 14.39 5.32
C GLU A 247 -5.76 13.85 4.76
N VAL A 248 -5.77 13.47 3.48
CA VAL A 248 -4.59 12.93 2.82
C VAL A 248 -4.28 13.74 1.56
N SER A 249 -3.02 14.13 1.38
CA SER A 249 -2.55 14.82 0.19
C SER A 249 -1.20 14.29 -0.29
N ARG A 250 -0.88 14.59 -1.55
CA ARG A 250 0.42 14.25 -2.16
C ARG A 250 1.45 15.32 -1.81
N ASP A 251 2.66 14.88 -1.48
CA ASP A 251 3.83 15.75 -1.46
C ASP A 251 4.32 15.98 -2.90
N GLU A 252 5.13 17.03 -3.13
CA GLU A 252 5.81 17.26 -4.40
C GLU A 252 6.82 16.15 -4.72
N LYS A 253 7.38 15.56 -3.67
CA LYS A 253 8.32 14.44 -3.74
C LYS A 253 7.56 13.11 -3.85
N ALA A 254 7.92 12.31 -4.85
CA ALA A 254 7.33 10.98 -5.06
C ALA A 254 7.52 10.06 -3.84
N GLY A 255 6.52 9.24 -3.54
CA GLY A 255 6.55 8.28 -2.42
C GLY A 255 6.30 8.89 -1.04
N ARG A 256 6.02 10.20 -0.96
CA ARG A 256 5.66 10.88 0.28
C ARG A 256 4.19 11.27 0.29
N ILE A 257 3.53 10.97 1.40
CA ILE A 257 2.10 11.19 1.60
C ILE A 257 1.92 12.06 2.83
N VAL A 258 1.26 13.19 2.66
CA VAL A 258 1.03 14.15 3.72
C VAL A 258 -0.31 13.84 4.39
N LEU A 259 -0.27 13.76 5.72
CA LEU A 259 -1.41 13.50 6.59
C LEU A 259 -1.75 14.76 7.34
N ASN A 260 -3.01 15.18 7.26
CA ASN A 260 -3.53 16.29 8.01
C ASN A 260 -4.78 15.85 8.79
N LEU A 261 -5.13 16.66 9.79
CA LEU A 261 -6.36 16.50 10.57
C LEU A 261 -6.78 17.89 11.03
N ASP A 262 -8.08 18.10 11.19
CA ASP A 262 -8.58 19.30 11.85
C ASP A 262 -8.50 19.13 13.37
N LYS A 263 -7.58 19.87 14.01
CA LYS A 263 -7.26 19.77 15.44
C LYS A 263 -7.81 20.98 16.16
N TYR A 264 -8.46 20.73 17.27
CA TYR A 264 -8.91 21.76 18.18
C TYR A 264 -8.46 21.45 19.61
N ARG A 265 -8.67 22.40 20.52
CA ARG A 265 -8.33 22.22 21.93
C ARG A 265 -9.14 21.05 22.50
N PRO A 266 -8.50 19.99 23.04
CA PRO A 266 -9.22 18.80 23.47
C PRO A 266 -10.35 19.12 24.45
N ARG A 267 -11.54 18.61 24.17
CA ARG A 267 -12.74 18.82 24.98
C ARG A 267 -13.34 17.47 25.39
N LYS A 268 -14.13 17.49 26.47
CA LYS A 268 -14.81 16.29 26.96
C LYS A 268 -16.02 16.03 26.09
N GLU A 269 -16.01 14.91 25.39
CA GLU A 269 -17.05 14.46 24.48
C GLU A 269 -17.65 13.15 24.97
N LEU A 270 -18.89 12.89 24.56
CA LEU A 270 -19.55 11.62 24.81
C LEU A 270 -19.07 10.60 23.78
N VAL A 271 -18.52 9.49 24.24
CA VAL A 271 -18.01 8.40 23.41
C VAL A 271 -18.73 7.11 23.78
N ARG A 272 -19.13 6.34 22.78
CA ARG A 272 -19.65 4.99 22.98
C ARG A 272 -18.48 4.04 23.18
N LEU A 273 -18.34 3.51 24.39
CA LEU A 273 -17.35 2.50 24.71
C LEU A 273 -17.91 1.11 24.45
N ILE A 274 -17.17 0.36 23.65
CA ILE A 274 -17.35 -1.08 23.47
C ILE A 274 -16.86 -1.76 24.75
N THR A 275 -17.72 -2.55 25.40
CA THR A 275 -17.40 -3.31 26.60
C THR A 275 -17.88 -4.76 26.44
N PRO A 276 -16.97 -5.73 26.34
CA PRO A 276 -17.33 -7.15 26.32
C PRO A 276 -17.90 -7.59 27.67
N VAL A 277 -19.11 -8.12 27.70
CA VAL A 277 -19.75 -8.68 28.90
C VAL A 277 -20.37 -10.02 28.54
N ASN A 278 -20.07 -11.08 29.30
CA ASN A 278 -20.62 -12.43 29.08
C ASN A 278 -20.51 -12.92 27.63
N ASN A 279 -19.37 -12.68 26.97
CA ASN A 279 -19.14 -13.05 25.57
C ASN A 279 -20.10 -12.35 24.57
N GLN A 280 -20.57 -11.15 24.90
CA GLN A 280 -21.34 -10.27 24.03
C GLN A 280 -20.75 -8.87 24.04
N LEU A 281 -20.92 -8.16 22.93
CA LEU A 281 -20.61 -6.73 22.85
C LEU A 281 -21.72 -5.92 23.50
N THR A 282 -21.37 -5.12 24.49
CA THR A 282 -22.25 -4.10 25.06
C THR A 282 -21.66 -2.72 24.83
N PHE A 283 -22.52 -1.71 24.83
CA PHE A 283 -22.11 -0.32 24.67
C PHE A 283 -22.48 0.46 25.92
N ARG A 284 -21.55 1.27 26.42
CA ARG A 284 -21.82 2.24 27.47
C ARG A 284 -21.34 3.61 27.05
N GLU A 285 -22.06 4.65 27.44
CA GLU A 285 -21.60 6.01 27.23
C GLU A 285 -20.56 6.39 28.29
N ALA A 286 -19.48 7.00 27.84
CA ALA A 286 -18.45 7.55 28.72
C ALA A 286 -17.98 8.91 28.20
N ARG A 287 -17.41 9.72 29.09
CA ARG A 287 -16.78 10.97 28.69
C ARG A 287 -15.33 10.72 28.31
N GLY A 288 -15.00 10.87 27.03
CA GLY A 288 -13.64 10.84 26.49
C GLY A 288 -13.12 12.23 26.18
N THR A 289 -11.80 12.40 26.11
CA THR A 289 -11.17 13.65 25.66
C THR A 289 -10.82 13.50 24.18
N ILE A 290 -11.42 14.31 23.31
CA ILE A 290 -11.14 14.30 21.86
C ILE A 290 -10.65 15.68 21.43
N GLY A 291 -9.58 15.71 20.64
CA GLY A 291 -8.93 16.93 20.15
C GLY A 291 -8.80 17.03 18.64
N ALA A 292 -9.54 16.21 17.89
CA ALA A 292 -9.56 16.21 16.44
C ALA A 292 -11.01 16.07 15.96
N SER A 293 -11.34 16.64 14.81
CA SER A 293 -12.68 16.54 14.21
C SER A 293 -13.03 15.08 13.88
N TYR A 294 -14.29 14.73 14.10
CA TYR A 294 -14.79 13.36 13.99
C TYR A 294 -16.28 13.32 13.67
N ASP A 295 -16.74 12.15 13.23
CA ASP A 295 -18.15 11.83 13.03
C ASP A 295 -18.79 11.38 14.36
N GLU A 296 -19.76 12.15 14.85
CA GLU A 296 -20.47 11.89 16.11
C GLU A 296 -21.26 10.58 16.14
N LEU A 297 -21.67 10.06 14.98
CA LEU A 297 -22.39 8.78 14.86
C LEU A 297 -21.45 7.58 14.85
N MET A 298 -20.20 7.79 14.44
CA MET A 298 -19.17 6.74 14.33
C MET A 298 -18.18 6.71 15.50
N VAL A 299 -18.28 7.66 16.44
CA VAL A 299 -17.33 7.74 17.55
C VAL A 299 -17.42 6.52 18.48
N LEU A 300 -16.39 5.68 18.41
CA LEU A 300 -16.27 4.46 19.20
C LEU A 300 -14.94 4.41 19.95
N GLY A 301 -14.98 3.89 21.17
CA GLY A 301 -13.80 3.63 21.98
C GLY A 301 -13.85 2.26 22.64
N THR A 302 -12.73 1.84 23.21
CA THR A 302 -12.65 0.66 24.07
C THR A 302 -11.54 0.89 25.10
N GLU A 303 -11.79 0.47 26.35
CA GLU A 303 -10.77 0.41 27.40
C GLU A 303 -10.08 -0.97 27.43
N GLU A 304 -10.71 -1.98 26.82
CA GLU A 304 -10.26 -3.37 26.82
C GLU A 304 -10.11 -3.90 25.38
N PRO A 305 -9.20 -3.32 24.57
CA PRO A 305 -9.06 -3.70 23.16
C PRO A 305 -8.76 -5.19 22.98
N ALA A 306 -7.93 -5.78 23.84
CA ALA A 306 -7.62 -7.21 23.79
C ALA A 306 -8.84 -8.12 24.03
N ALA A 307 -9.78 -7.69 24.89
CA ALA A 307 -11.00 -8.45 25.14
C ALA A 307 -11.97 -8.35 23.95
N VAL A 308 -12.02 -7.20 23.27
CA VAL A 308 -12.77 -7.04 22.01
C VAL A 308 -12.17 -7.92 20.92
N ASP A 309 -10.84 -7.95 20.78
CA ASP A 309 -10.15 -8.77 19.79
C ASP A 309 -10.41 -10.26 20.03
N ALA A 310 -10.31 -10.73 21.28
CA ALA A 310 -10.61 -12.12 21.65
C ALA A 310 -12.05 -12.52 21.36
N LEU A 311 -13.00 -11.59 21.58
CA LEU A 311 -14.42 -11.83 21.27
C LEU A 311 -14.65 -11.93 19.76
N PHE A 312 -13.99 -11.09 18.97
CA PHE A 312 -14.03 -11.15 17.51
C PHE A 312 -13.43 -12.46 16.99
N GLU A 313 -12.27 -12.89 17.49
CA GLU A 313 -11.69 -14.20 17.12
C GLU A 313 -12.60 -15.37 17.49
N ALA A 314 -13.32 -15.28 18.61
CA ALA A 314 -14.28 -16.30 19.02
C ALA A 314 -15.51 -16.35 18.10
N SER A 315 -15.97 -15.21 17.56
CA SER A 315 -17.13 -15.18 16.64
C SER A 315 -16.82 -15.76 15.26
N LEU A 316 -15.54 -15.78 14.85
CA LEU A 316 -15.09 -16.41 13.61
C LEU A 316 -15.05 -17.94 13.68
N LYS A 317 -15.04 -18.53 14.88
CA LYS A 317 -15.09 -19.99 15.04
C LYS A 317 -16.54 -20.45 14.83
N PRO A 318 -16.79 -21.47 13.98
CA PRO A 318 -18.15 -21.98 13.81
C PRO A 318 -18.69 -22.43 15.18
N ALA A 319 -19.92 -22.05 15.50
CA ALA A 319 -20.58 -22.50 16.71
C ALA A 319 -20.49 -24.03 16.78
N ARG A 320 -19.93 -24.57 17.86
CA ARG A 320 -19.98 -26.02 18.08
C ARG A 320 -21.45 -26.44 18.12
N PRO A 321 -21.84 -27.47 17.34
CA PRO A 321 -23.22 -27.93 17.27
C PRO A 321 -23.75 -28.42 18.62
#